data_AF-A0A399ZZJ5-F1
#
_entry.id   AF-A0A399ZZJ5-F1
#
_cell.length_a   1.000
_cell.length_b   1.000
_cell.length_c   1.000
_cell.angle_alpha   90.00
_cell.angle_beta   90.00
_cell.angle_gamma   90.00
#
_symmetry.space_group_name_H-M   'P 1'
#
loop_
_entity.id
_entity.type
_entity.pdbx_description
1 polymer ?
#
loop_
_entity_poly.entity_id
_entity_poly.type
_entity_poly.pdbx_seq_one_letter_code
_entity_poly.pdbx_strand_id
1 'polypeptide(L)'
;NIDLGVVNPPQDARRANILFWGGFGVASTSRAADAACKFLLYYVGEPGAQVWKDWALPAVASVAEESGLMQDPIQGVWIEELNHLVPRAYTHTPYWNETADPALRRALETVLLDPEADVAATLQQAAQEAQTALDDLLAR
;
A
#
# COMPACT_ATOMS: atom_id res chain seq x y z
N ASN A 1 -3.55 -26.71 19.78
CA ASN A 1 -2.80 -25.72 18.99
C ASN A 1 -2.95 -26.05 17.52
N ILE A 2 -3.30 -25.05 16.71
CA ILE A 2 -3.25 -25.13 15.25
C ILE A 2 -1.87 -24.61 14.86
N ASP A 3 -1.18 -25.33 13.98
CA ASP A 3 0.10 -24.89 13.40
C ASP A 3 -0.21 -24.04 12.16
N LEU A 4 0.17 -22.76 12.20
CA LEU A 4 -0.11 -21.79 11.14
C LEU A 4 1.20 -21.25 10.61
N GLY A 5 1.30 -21.16 9.28
CA GLY A 5 2.42 -20.54 8.58
C GLY A 5 1.97 -19.35 7.73
N VAL A 6 2.92 -18.50 7.38
CA VAL A 6 2.73 -17.41 6.41
C VAL A 6 3.51 -17.77 5.14
N VAL A 7 2.88 -17.56 3.99
CA VAL A 7 3.50 -17.74 2.67
C VAL A 7 3.17 -16.53 1.81
N ASN A 8 3.97 -16.30 0.77
CA ASN A 8 3.71 -15.27 -0.21
C ASN A 8 2.36 -15.48 -0.94
N PRO A 9 1.74 -14.43 -1.48
CA PRO A 9 0.57 -14.57 -2.32
C PRO A 9 0.83 -15.53 -3.50
N PRO A 10 -0.18 -16.29 -3.95
CA PRO A 10 -0.06 -17.12 -5.14
C PRO A 10 0.38 -16.28 -6.34
N GLN A 11 1.38 -16.79 -7.06
CA GLN A 11 1.86 -16.20 -8.30
C GLN A 11 1.15 -16.85 -9.50
N ASP A 12 0.83 -16.03 -10.51
CA ASP A 12 0.48 -16.48 -11.86
C ASP A 12 1.62 -16.13 -12.86
N ALA A 13 1.36 -15.40 -13.95
CA ALA A 13 2.37 -15.09 -14.96
C ALA A 13 3.54 -14.24 -14.42
N ARG A 14 3.27 -13.39 -13.42
CA ARG A 14 4.27 -12.55 -12.73
C ARG A 14 3.97 -12.52 -11.25
N ARG A 15 5.02 -12.60 -10.43
CA ARG A 15 4.92 -12.26 -9.00
C ARG A 15 4.65 -10.77 -8.89
N ALA A 16 3.59 -10.42 -8.17
CA ALA A 16 3.19 -9.04 -7.98
C ALA A 16 2.57 -8.88 -6.59
N ASN A 17 3.07 -7.92 -5.84
CA ASN A 17 2.49 -7.53 -4.57
C ASN A 17 2.40 -5.99 -4.47
N ILE A 18 1.62 -5.51 -3.50
CA ILE A 18 1.42 -4.10 -3.27
C ILE A 18 1.74 -3.75 -1.82
N LEU A 19 2.57 -2.73 -1.62
CA LEU A 19 2.93 -2.26 -0.28
C LEU A 19 1.91 -1.23 0.17
N PHE A 20 1.16 -1.50 1.22
CA PHE A 20 0.44 -0.47 1.97
C PHE A 20 1.34 0.18 3.01
N TRP A 21 1.46 1.50 2.94
CA TRP A 21 2.29 2.28 3.82
C TRP A 21 1.62 3.61 4.15
N GLY A 22 1.96 4.14 5.32
CA GLY A 22 1.66 5.50 5.75
C GLY A 22 2.97 6.22 6.06
N GLY A 23 2.98 7.53 5.89
CA GLY A 23 4.14 8.37 6.17
C GLY A 23 3.79 9.51 7.10
N PHE A 24 4.83 10.15 7.65
CA PHE A 24 4.71 11.36 8.43
C PHE A 24 5.03 12.57 7.55
N GLY A 25 4.22 13.62 7.65
CA GLY A 25 4.44 14.88 6.95
C GLY A 25 4.52 16.05 7.93
N VAL A 26 5.24 17.09 7.55
CA VAL A 26 5.23 18.37 8.27
C VAL A 26 4.19 19.26 7.61
N ALA A 27 3.21 19.74 8.39
CA ALA A 27 2.21 20.67 7.89
C ALA A 27 2.87 21.96 7.38
N SER A 28 2.45 22.45 6.20
CA SER A 28 2.96 23.68 5.59
C SER A 28 2.71 24.94 6.44
N THR A 29 1.78 24.87 7.39
CA THR A 29 1.44 25.94 8.34
C THR A 29 2.22 25.86 9.65
N SER A 30 3.12 24.88 9.80
CA SER A 30 3.89 24.69 11.03
C SER A 30 4.79 25.89 11.31
N ARG A 31 4.70 26.43 12.53
CA ARG A 31 5.60 27.50 13.02
C ARG A 31 6.97 26.97 13.47
N ALA A 32 7.17 25.66 13.45
CA ALA A 32 8.39 24.99 13.90
C ALA A 32 8.83 23.89 12.90
N ALA A 33 8.73 24.19 11.60
CA ALA A 33 8.97 23.22 10.53
C ALA A 33 10.36 22.54 10.63
N ASP A 34 11.41 23.31 10.93
CA ASP A 34 12.77 22.77 11.06
C ASP A 34 12.91 21.77 12.22
N ALA A 35 12.32 22.10 13.37
CA ALA A 35 12.34 21.21 14.54
C ALA A 35 11.51 19.95 14.29
N ALA A 36 10.34 20.10 13.67
CA ALA A 36 9.49 18.97 13.28
C ALA A 36 10.21 18.06 12.26
N CYS A 37 10.90 18.63 11.27
CA CYS A 37 11.68 17.88 10.29
C CYS A 37 12.81 17.09 10.97
N LYS A 38 13.58 17.74 11.86
CA LYS A 38 14.64 17.05 12.63
C LYS A 38 14.09 15.91 13.48
N PHE A 39 12.96 16.13 14.14
CA PHE A 39 12.29 15.09 14.92
C PHE A 39 11.86 13.92 14.02
N LEU A 40 11.19 14.19 12.89
CA LEU A 40 10.74 13.13 11.99
C LEU A 40 11.91 12.33 11.42
N LEU A 41 13.01 12.97 11.02
CA LEU A 41 14.20 12.27 10.54
C LEU A 41 14.79 11.33 11.60
N TYR A 42 14.80 11.74 12.87
CA TYR A 42 15.21 10.86 13.97
C TYR A 42 14.20 9.71 14.20
N TYR A 43 12.91 10.04 14.21
CA TYR A 43 11.83 9.12 14.55
C TYR A 43 11.59 8.04 13.47
N VAL A 44 11.73 8.39 12.19
CA VAL A 44 11.60 7.44 11.07
C VAL A 44 12.94 6.84 10.64
N GLY A 45 14.03 7.39 11.14
CA GLY A 45 15.38 6.87 10.92
C GLY A 45 15.70 5.67 11.81
N GLU A 46 16.95 5.23 11.76
CA GLU A 46 17.45 4.06 12.49
C GLU A 46 17.08 4.06 13.99
N PRO A 47 17.24 5.17 14.76
CA PRO A 47 16.94 5.14 16.19
C PRO A 47 15.48 4.80 16.49
N GLY A 48 14.54 5.36 15.73
CA GLY A 48 13.13 5.03 15.89
C GLY A 48 12.79 3.63 15.36
N ALA A 49 13.37 3.23 14.23
CA ALA A 49 13.16 1.89 13.69
C ALA A 49 13.65 0.79 14.65
N GLN A 50 14.74 1.00 15.39
CA GLN A 50 15.21 0.08 16.42
C GLN A 50 14.20 -0.14 17.56
N VAL A 51 13.31 0.83 17.81
CA VAL A 51 12.21 0.73 18.78
C VAL A 51 10.97 0.08 18.16
N TRP A 52 10.64 0.47 16.92
CA TRP A 52 9.40 0.04 16.26
C TRP A 52 9.44 -1.35 15.66
N LYS A 53 10.64 -1.92 15.43
CA LYS A 53 10.81 -3.25 14.82
C LYS A 53 10.08 -4.39 15.53
N ASP A 54 9.82 -4.25 16.83
CA ASP A 54 9.10 -5.27 17.62
C ASP A 54 7.57 -5.17 17.47
N TRP A 55 7.07 -4.09 16.84
CA TRP A 55 5.64 -3.78 16.71
C TRP A 55 5.18 -3.67 15.25
N ALA A 56 6.10 -3.43 14.32
CA ALA A 56 5.83 -3.28 12.90
C ALA A 56 7.07 -3.63 12.07
N LEU A 57 6.86 -3.90 10.77
CA LEU A 57 7.96 -4.10 9.83
C LEU A 57 8.86 -2.84 9.79
N PRO A 58 10.18 -2.97 10.00
CA PRO A 58 11.08 -1.83 10.01
C PRO A 58 11.20 -1.21 8.62
N ALA A 59 11.04 0.11 8.54
CA ALA A 59 11.23 0.88 7.32
C ALA A 59 12.71 1.17 6.98
N VAL A 60 13.64 0.77 7.85
CA VAL A 60 15.08 0.95 7.70
C VAL A 60 15.74 -0.41 7.48
N ALA A 61 16.36 -0.59 6.31
CA ALA A 61 16.89 -1.88 5.88
C ALA A 61 17.92 -2.47 6.84
N SER A 62 18.89 -1.67 7.32
CA SER A 62 19.90 -2.14 8.28
C SER A 62 19.29 -2.68 9.57
N VAL A 63 18.22 -2.04 10.06
CA VAL A 63 17.50 -2.51 11.25
C VAL A 63 16.80 -3.85 10.99
N ALA A 64 16.24 -4.04 9.78
CA ALA A 64 15.64 -5.32 9.39
C ALA A 64 16.70 -6.46 9.37
N GLU A 65 17.87 -6.17 8.81
CA GLU A 65 19.00 -7.10 8.70
C GLU A 65 19.58 -7.49 10.07
N GLU A 66 19.83 -6.50 10.93
CA GLU A 66 20.46 -6.70 12.24
C GLU A 66 19.53 -7.33 13.29
N SER A 67 18.21 -7.13 13.14
CA SER A 67 17.22 -7.61 14.10
C SER A 67 16.87 -9.10 13.97
N GLY A 68 17.33 -9.75 12.91
CA GLY A 68 16.96 -11.13 12.59
C GLY A 68 15.55 -11.27 11.99
N LEU A 69 14.81 -10.17 11.82
CA LEU A 69 13.44 -10.19 11.28
C LEU A 69 13.39 -10.70 9.84
N MET A 70 14.47 -10.54 9.07
CA MET A 70 14.59 -11.11 7.73
C MET A 70 14.64 -12.64 7.72
N GLN A 71 15.05 -13.27 8.83
CA GLN A 71 15.12 -14.73 8.98
C GLN A 71 13.95 -15.30 9.78
N ASP A 72 13.10 -14.45 10.35
CA ASP A 72 11.89 -14.87 11.05
C ASP A 72 10.91 -15.54 10.05
N PRO A 73 10.33 -16.71 10.38
CA PRO A 73 9.48 -17.46 9.46
C PRO A 73 8.15 -16.77 9.11
N ILE A 74 7.78 -15.71 9.85
CA ILE A 74 6.60 -14.89 9.58
C ILE A 74 7.04 -13.57 8.95
N GLN A 75 7.89 -12.80 9.64
CA GLN A 75 8.29 -11.45 9.22
C GLN A 75 9.17 -11.47 7.98
N GLY A 76 10.04 -12.47 7.83
CA GLY A 76 10.91 -12.63 6.67
C GLY A 76 10.13 -12.79 5.37
N VAL A 77 8.96 -13.43 5.41
CA VAL A 77 8.07 -13.55 4.23
C VAL A 77 7.55 -12.18 3.80
N TRP A 78 7.11 -11.35 4.75
CA TRP A 78 6.64 -10.00 4.43
C TRP A 78 7.77 -9.09 3.91
N ILE A 79 8.97 -9.21 4.47
CA ILE A 79 10.13 -8.41 4.04
C ILE A 79 10.60 -8.85 2.65
N GLU A 80 10.62 -10.14 2.35
CA GLU A 80 11.03 -10.65 1.03
C GLU A 80 10.08 -10.19 -0.08
N GLU A 81 8.78 -10.08 0.22
CA GLU A 81 7.76 -9.57 -0.71
C GLU A 81 7.99 -8.11 -1.14
N LEU A 82 8.78 -7.32 -0.38
CA LEU A 82 9.15 -5.96 -0.79
C LEU A 82 9.96 -5.92 -2.08
N ASN A 83 10.60 -7.05 -2.47
CA ASN A 83 11.33 -7.16 -3.74
C ASN A 83 10.43 -7.37 -4.96
N HIS A 84 9.13 -7.65 -4.73
CA HIS A 84 8.17 -7.99 -5.78
C HIS A 84 7.02 -6.98 -5.88
N LEU A 85 7.25 -5.76 -5.38
CA LEU A 85 6.27 -4.69 -5.39
C LEU A 85 6.04 -4.16 -6.80
N VAL A 86 4.78 -3.95 -7.14
CA VAL A 86 4.37 -3.22 -8.33
C VAL A 86 3.78 -1.85 -7.96
N PRO A 87 3.91 -0.83 -8.82
CA PRO A 87 3.26 0.46 -8.61
C PRO A 87 1.76 0.31 -8.40
N ARG A 88 1.21 1.10 -7.47
CA ARG A 88 -0.24 1.11 -7.20
C ARG A 88 -0.95 2.12 -8.08
N ALA A 89 -2.14 1.77 -8.54
CA ALA A 89 -2.95 2.62 -9.42
C ALA A 89 -3.19 4.03 -8.83
N TYR A 90 -3.43 4.16 -7.52
CA TYR A 90 -3.63 5.46 -6.87
C TYR A 90 -2.38 6.34 -6.79
N THR A 91 -1.18 5.81 -7.06
CA THR A 91 0.04 6.64 -7.07
C THR A 91 0.17 7.47 -8.34
N HIS A 92 -0.67 7.20 -9.35
CA HIS A 92 -0.68 7.93 -10.62
C HIS A 92 -1.59 9.15 -10.64
N THR A 93 -2.50 9.30 -9.66
CA THR A 93 -3.40 10.45 -9.57
C THR A 93 -3.74 10.76 -8.10
N PRO A 94 -3.74 12.04 -7.68
CA PRO A 94 -4.20 12.41 -6.34
C PRO A 94 -5.71 12.21 -6.16
N TYR A 95 -6.47 11.99 -7.24
CA TYR A 95 -7.94 11.91 -7.25
C TYR A 95 -8.49 10.48 -7.22
N TRP A 96 -7.65 9.48 -6.93
CA TRP A 96 -8.06 8.07 -6.99
C TRP A 96 -9.27 7.76 -6.11
N ASN A 97 -9.29 8.31 -4.90
CA ASN A 97 -10.34 8.06 -3.91
C ASN A 97 -11.70 8.63 -4.36
N GLU A 98 -11.69 9.71 -5.13
CA GLU A 98 -12.88 10.40 -5.62
C GLU A 98 -13.37 9.83 -6.96
N THR A 99 -12.53 9.08 -7.68
CA THR A 99 -12.79 8.65 -9.07
C THR A 99 -12.82 7.14 -9.20
N ALA A 100 -11.65 6.50 -9.21
CA ALA A 100 -11.50 5.09 -9.52
C ALA A 100 -11.91 4.16 -8.38
N ASP A 101 -11.66 4.52 -7.12
CA ASP A 101 -12.01 3.68 -5.97
C ASP A 101 -13.51 3.38 -5.86
N PRO A 102 -14.43 4.36 -5.95
CA PRO A 102 -15.88 4.09 -5.94
C PRO A 102 -16.34 3.20 -7.10
N ALA A 103 -15.83 3.45 -8.32
CA ALA A 103 -16.20 2.67 -9.51
C ALA A 103 -15.70 1.23 -9.40
N LEU A 104 -14.44 1.03 -9.02
CA LEU A 104 -13.84 -0.29 -8.85
C LEU A 104 -14.52 -1.07 -7.72
N ARG A 105 -14.80 -0.43 -6.57
CA ARG A 105 -15.49 -1.08 -5.45
C ARG A 105 -16.84 -1.64 -5.87
N ARG A 106 -17.65 -0.85 -6.60
CA ARG A 106 -18.95 -1.32 -7.11
C ARG A 106 -18.79 -2.49 -8.07
N ALA A 107 -17.84 -2.41 -9.01
CA ALA A 107 -17.62 -3.51 -9.94
C ALA A 107 -17.18 -4.81 -9.24
N LEU A 108 -16.28 -4.72 -8.27
CA LEU A 108 -15.85 -5.88 -7.47
C LEU A 108 -17.02 -6.46 -6.68
N GLU A 109 -17.84 -5.62 -6.06
CA GLU A 109 -19.05 -6.07 -5.35
C GLU A 109 -20.03 -6.77 -6.29
N THR A 110 -20.28 -6.22 -7.49
CA THR A 110 -21.11 -6.87 -8.51
C THR A 110 -20.59 -8.25 -8.89
N VAL A 111 -19.31 -8.35 -9.24
CA VAL A 111 -18.68 -9.63 -9.65
C VAL A 111 -18.65 -10.66 -8.51
N LEU A 112 -18.52 -10.22 -7.26
CA LEU A 112 -18.51 -11.12 -6.10
C LEU A 112 -19.91 -11.63 -5.73
N LEU A 113 -20.95 -10.81 -5.93
CA LEU A 113 -22.32 -11.13 -5.49
C LEU A 113 -23.16 -11.79 -6.59
N ASP A 114 -22.88 -11.50 -7.86
CA ASP A 114 -23.59 -12.05 -9.01
C ASP A 114 -22.72 -13.07 -9.76
N PRO A 115 -23.03 -14.38 -9.68
CA PRO A 115 -22.26 -15.42 -10.35
C PRO A 115 -22.36 -15.37 -11.88
N GLU A 116 -23.37 -14.68 -12.44
CA GLU A 116 -23.57 -14.54 -13.88
C GLU A 116 -23.05 -13.19 -14.41
N ALA A 117 -22.41 -12.38 -13.57
CA ALA A 117 -21.86 -11.10 -13.98
C ALA A 117 -20.82 -11.25 -15.09
N ASP A 118 -20.98 -10.48 -16.17
CA ASP A 118 -19.95 -10.33 -17.19
C ASP A 118 -18.82 -9.45 -16.65
N VAL A 119 -17.78 -10.12 -16.12
CA VAL A 119 -16.59 -9.47 -15.54
C VAL A 119 -15.97 -8.44 -16.48
N ALA A 120 -15.88 -8.75 -17.78
CA ALA A 120 -15.23 -7.87 -18.74
C ALA A 120 -16.07 -6.59 -18.95
N ALA A 121 -17.38 -6.74 -19.14
CA ALA A 121 -18.29 -5.61 -19.30
C ALA A 121 -18.36 -4.75 -18.03
N THR A 122 -18.43 -5.37 -16.84
CA THR A 122 -18.48 -4.67 -15.56
C THR A 122 -17.20 -3.85 -15.32
N LEU A 123 -16.03 -4.43 -15.56
CA LEU A 123 -14.76 -3.71 -15.41
C LEU A 123 -14.60 -2.59 -16.44
N GLN A 124 -15.05 -2.81 -17.68
CA GLN A 124 -15.02 -1.77 -18.71
C GLN A 124 -15.90 -0.58 -18.35
N GLN A 125 -17.11 -0.85 -17.84
CA GLN A 125 -18.01 0.19 -17.35
C GLN A 125 -17.38 0.97 -16.19
N ALA A 126 -16.79 0.28 -15.20
CA ALA A 126 -16.12 0.93 -14.09
C ALA A 126 -14.93 1.81 -14.53
N ALA A 127 -14.16 1.36 -15.52
CA ALA A 127 -13.06 2.17 -16.07
C ALA A 127 -13.58 3.45 -16.74
N GLN A 128 -14.70 3.37 -17.48
CA GLN A 128 -15.32 4.55 -18.10
C GLN A 128 -15.83 5.54 -17.05
N GLU A 129 -16.52 5.05 -16.02
CA GLU A 129 -17.01 5.88 -14.91
C GLU A 129 -15.87 6.59 -14.17
N ALA A 130 -14.79 5.85 -13.88
CA ALA A 130 -13.60 6.41 -13.25
C ALA A 130 -12.96 7.50 -14.12
N GLN A 131 -12.86 7.28 -15.43
CA GLN A 131 -12.29 8.25 -16.36
C GLN A 131 -13.16 9.51 -16.45
N THR A 132 -14.48 9.37 -16.60
CA THR A 132 -15.40 10.51 -16.63
C THR A 132 -15.30 11.34 -15.36
N ALA A 133 -15.27 10.68 -14.19
CA ALA A 133 -15.12 11.39 -12.91
C ALA A 133 -13.78 12.13 -12.80
N LEU A 134 -12.69 11.56 -13.33
CA LEU A 134 -11.39 12.20 -13.37
C LEU A 134 -11.39 13.42 -14.31
N ASP A 135 -11.97 13.30 -15.50
CA ASP A 135 -12.07 14.39 -16.47
C ASP A 135 -12.85 15.58 -15.88
N ASP A 136 -13.95 15.30 -15.17
CA ASP A 136 -14.77 16.30 -14.49
C ASP A 136 -14.01 17.05 -13.37
N LEU A 137 -13.06 16.40 -12.70
CA LEU A 137 -12.23 17.02 -11.67
C LEU A 137 -11.11 17.87 -12.29
N LEU A 138 -10.51 17.41 -13.38
CA LEU A 138 -9.43 18.12 -14.07
C LEU A 138 -9.92 19.34 -14.86
N ALA A 139 -11.21 19.38 -15.20
CA ALA A 139 -11.83 20.52 -15.87
C ALA A 139 -12.18 21.69 -14.92
N ARG A 140 -12.03 21.52 -13.59
CA ARG A 140 -12.31 22.53 -12.56
C ARG A 140 -11.08 23.35 -12.20
#